data_AF-A0A6P0V9M2-F1
#
_entry.id   AF-A0A6P0V9M2-F1
#
_cell.length_a   1.000
_cell.length_b   1.000
_cell.length_c   1.000
_cell.angle_alpha   90.00
_cell.angle_beta   90.00
_cell.angle_gamma   90.00
#
_symmetry.space_group_name_H-M   'P 1'
#
loop_
_entity.id
_entity.type
_entity.pdbx_description
1 polymer ?
#
loop_
_entity_poly.entity_id
_entity_poly.type
_entity_poly.pdbx_seq_one_letter_code
_entity_poly.pdbx_strand_id
1 'polypeptide(L)'
;MDLFDLIEKIHKRPVMYLGQLSIGQLRTFLAGYCFARRQMNLPQTEQEKVFAMFQSWIQEKFGVSSNQHWDQIILAYSQDEQDAVEQFFVLFYEFINTHKYSDTKQLTSSHR
;
A
#
# COMPACT_ATOMS: atom_id res chain seq x y z
N MET A 1 -12.84 11.25 0.78
CA MET A 1 -12.53 9.82 0.98
C MET A 1 -11.04 9.73 0.81
N ASP A 2 -10.36 9.22 1.83
CA ASP A 2 -8.91 9.22 1.86
C ASP A 2 -8.39 7.85 1.38
N LEU A 3 -7.10 7.76 1.06
CA LEU A 3 -6.52 6.57 0.43
C LEU A 3 -6.65 5.33 1.32
N PHE A 4 -6.41 5.45 2.61
CA PHE A 4 -6.46 4.32 3.55
C PHE A 4 -7.90 3.84 3.77
N ASP A 5 -8.87 4.75 3.81
CA ASP A 5 -10.30 4.39 3.84
C ASP A 5 -10.70 3.62 2.59
N LEU A 6 -10.17 4.02 1.43
CA LEU A 6 -10.41 3.34 0.16
C LEU A 6 -9.82 1.93 0.17
N ILE A 7 -8.57 1.78 0.63
CA ILE A 7 -7.92 0.47 0.77
C ILE A 7 -8.70 -0.43 1.74
N GLU A 8 -9.19 0.09 2.87
CA GLU A 8 -10.01 -0.67 3.81
C GLU A 8 -11.36 -1.11 3.20
N LYS A 9 -11.99 -0.25 2.39
CA LYS A 9 -13.21 -0.60 1.66
C LYS A 9 -12.97 -1.70 0.63
N ILE A 10 -11.85 -1.63 -0.10
CA ILE A 10 -11.44 -2.68 -1.03
C ILE A 10 -11.22 -3.98 -0.24
N HIS A 11 -10.51 -3.96 0.89
CA HIS A 11 -10.29 -5.15 1.72
C HIS A 11 -11.61 -5.82 2.15
N LYS A 12 -12.63 -5.04 2.51
CA LYS A 12 -13.95 -5.58 2.91
C LYS A 12 -14.73 -6.23 1.77
N ARG A 13 -14.53 -5.77 0.52
CA ARG A 13 -15.30 -6.22 -0.66
C ARG A 13 -14.45 -6.22 -1.93
N PRO A 14 -13.35 -6.98 -2.00
CA PRO A 14 -12.34 -6.80 -3.04
C PRO A 14 -12.88 -7.04 -4.45
N VAL A 15 -13.74 -8.05 -4.63
CA VAL A 15 -14.37 -8.36 -5.93
C VAL A 15 -15.27 -7.22 -6.42
N MET A 16 -15.91 -6.44 -5.53
CA MET A 16 -16.77 -5.31 -5.93
C MET A 16 -15.95 -4.16 -6.55
N TYR A 17 -14.69 -3.99 -6.14
CA TYR A 17 -13.82 -2.93 -6.63
C TYR A 17 -12.93 -3.38 -7.78
N LEU A 18 -12.44 -4.62 -7.73
CA LEU A 18 -11.43 -5.14 -8.65
C LEU A 18 -12.05 -5.97 -9.79
N GLY A 19 -13.26 -6.51 -9.61
CA GLY A 19 -13.90 -7.45 -10.54
C GLY A 19 -13.37 -8.89 -10.40
N GLN A 20 -12.08 -9.05 -10.08
CA GLN A 20 -11.45 -10.32 -9.75
C GLN A 20 -10.40 -10.11 -8.65
N LEU A 21 -10.10 -11.16 -7.87
CA LEU A 21 -8.99 -11.14 -6.93
C LEU A 21 -7.69 -11.26 -7.72
N SER A 22 -7.12 -10.11 -8.09
CA SER A 22 -5.79 -10.02 -8.68
C SER A 22 -5.00 -8.87 -8.10
N ILE A 23 -3.75 -9.14 -7.74
CA ILE A 23 -2.85 -8.16 -7.15
C ILE A 23 -2.48 -7.06 -8.17
N GLY A 24 -2.35 -7.44 -9.45
CA GLY A 24 -2.11 -6.50 -10.54
C GLY A 24 -3.31 -5.56 -10.78
N GLN A 25 -4.53 -6.07 -10.63
CA GLN A 25 -5.75 -5.25 -10.69
C GLN A 25 -5.82 -4.29 -9.50
N LEU A 26 -5.47 -4.74 -8.30
CA LEU A 26 -5.37 -3.89 -7.11
C LEU A 26 -4.38 -2.75 -7.33
N ARG A 27 -3.16 -3.04 -7.81
CA ARG A 27 -2.17 -2.00 -8.13
C ARG A 27 -2.71 -1.01 -9.15
N THR A 28 -3.30 -1.51 -10.23
CA THR A 28 -3.84 -0.67 -11.31
C THR A 28 -4.97 0.22 -10.81
N PHE A 29 -5.86 -0.29 -9.96
CA PHE A 29 -6.93 0.47 -9.33
C PHE A 29 -6.38 1.63 -8.49
N LEU A 30 -5.41 1.35 -7.61
CA LEU A 30 -4.79 2.37 -6.75
C LEU A 30 -4.02 3.42 -7.57
N ALA A 31 -3.31 3.00 -8.62
CA ALA A 31 -2.65 3.91 -9.55
C ALA A 31 -3.66 4.82 -10.27
N GLY A 32 -4.81 4.27 -10.69
CA GLY A 32 -5.91 5.01 -11.30
C GLY A 32 -6.52 6.06 -10.37
N TYR A 33 -6.72 5.71 -9.09
CA TYR A 33 -7.16 6.66 -8.06
C TYR A 33 -6.19 7.84 -7.91
N CYS A 34 -4.89 7.55 -7.75
CA CYS A 34 -3.85 8.57 -7.64
C CYS A 34 -3.76 9.45 -8.91
N PHE A 35 -3.91 8.83 -10.08
CA PHE A 35 -3.91 9.54 -11.36
C PHE A 35 -5.10 10.51 -11.47
N ALA A 36 -6.32 10.04 -11.16
CA ALA A 36 -7.53 10.86 -11.20
C ALA A 36 -7.44 12.08 -10.28
N ARG A 37 -6.93 11.91 -9.05
CA ARG A 37 -6.69 13.03 -8.13
C ARG A 37 -5.75 14.07 -8.70
N ARG A 38 -4.65 13.62 -9.32
CA ARG A 38 -3.67 14.49 -9.99
C ARG A 38 -4.29 15.26 -11.16
N GLN A 39 -5.09 14.60 -12.00
CA GLN A 39 -5.81 15.24 -13.10
C GLN A 39 -6.79 16.32 -12.61
N MET A 40 -7.35 16.15 -11.41
CA MET A 40 -8.22 17.13 -10.77
C MET A 40 -7.47 18.24 -10.02
N ASN A 41 -6.14 18.31 -10.12
CA ASN A 41 -5.27 19.25 -9.37
C ASN A 41 -5.49 19.19 -7.85
N LEU A 42 -5.90 18.04 -7.33
CA LEU A 42 -6.03 17.86 -5.89
C LEU A 42 -4.64 17.72 -5.27
N PRO A 43 -4.36 18.39 -4.14
CA PRO A 43 -3.09 18.21 -3.45
C PRO A 43 -2.94 16.76 -2.97
N GLN A 44 -1.69 16.30 -2.96
CA GLN A 44 -1.34 15.00 -2.40
C GLN A 44 -1.59 15.02 -0.89
N THR A 45 -2.37 14.05 -0.41
CA THR A 45 -2.64 13.86 1.02
C THR A 45 -1.45 13.22 1.73
N GLU A 46 -1.38 13.35 3.05
CA GLU A 46 -0.34 12.68 3.85
C GLU A 46 -0.38 11.15 3.68
N GLN A 47 -1.57 10.55 3.55
CA GLN A 47 -1.70 9.12 3.31
C GLN A 47 -1.11 8.69 1.96
N GLU A 48 -1.28 9.50 0.91
CA GLU A 48 -0.64 9.25 -0.40
C GLU A 48 0.88 9.42 -0.33
N LYS A 49 1.40 10.34 0.48
CA LYS A 49 2.84 10.50 0.71
C LYS A 49 3.42 9.31 1.45
N VAL A 50 2.77 8.86 2.52
CA VAL A 50 3.16 7.66 3.27
C VAL A 50 3.09 6.44 2.36
N PHE A 51 1.99 6.22 1.64
CA PHE A 51 1.86 5.06 0.76
C PHE A 51 2.89 5.04 -0.38
N ALA A 52 3.42 6.19 -0.82
CA ALA A 52 4.50 6.22 -1.80
C ALA A 52 5.79 5.52 -1.29
N MET A 53 5.99 5.42 0.03
CA MET A 53 7.10 4.69 0.65
C MET A 53 6.89 3.18 0.69
N PHE A 54 5.66 2.69 0.44
CA PHE A 54 5.32 1.27 0.51
C PHE A 54 6.16 0.40 -0.45
N GLN A 55 6.45 0.92 -1.64
CA GLN A 55 7.31 0.23 -2.62
C GLN A 55 8.69 -0.09 -2.02
N SER A 56 9.36 0.93 -1.50
CA SER A 56 10.71 0.79 -0.93
C SER A 56 10.69 -0.11 0.31
N TRP A 57 9.65 0.01 1.14
CA TRP A 57 9.48 -0.83 2.32
C TRP A 57 9.30 -2.31 1.98
N ILE A 58 8.52 -2.63 0.93
CA ILE A 58 8.38 -4.01 0.43
C ILE A 58 9.72 -4.54 -0.09
N GLN A 59 10.43 -3.75 -0.89
CA GLN A 59 11.75 -4.12 -1.40
C GLN A 59 12.73 -4.44 -0.27
N GLU A 60 12.78 -3.60 0.77
CA GLU A 60 13.62 -3.83 1.95
C GLU A 60 13.19 -5.10 2.70
N LYS A 61 11.89 -5.26 2.97
CA LYS A 61 11.35 -6.39 3.73
C LYS A 61 11.64 -7.75 3.09
N PHE A 62 11.58 -7.83 1.76
CA PHE A 62 11.85 -9.07 1.02
C PHE A 62 13.30 -9.17 0.50
N GLY A 63 14.15 -8.18 0.77
CA GLY A 63 15.54 -8.16 0.30
C GLY A 63 15.67 -8.09 -1.23
N VAL A 64 14.71 -7.46 -1.91
CA VAL A 64 14.63 -7.37 -3.38
C VAL A 64 15.24 -6.06 -3.86
N SER A 65 16.27 -6.14 -4.70
CA SER A 65 16.92 -4.99 -5.33
C SER A 65 16.50 -4.76 -6.79
N SER A 66 15.58 -5.57 -7.32
CA SER A 66 15.08 -5.47 -8.69
C SER A 66 14.08 -4.30 -8.83
N ASN A 67 13.85 -3.87 -10.08
CA ASN A 67 12.85 -2.85 -10.43
C ASN A 67 11.40 -3.39 -10.42
N GLN A 68 11.16 -4.55 -9.81
CA GLN A 68 9.81 -5.10 -9.69
C GLN A 68 8.96 -4.22 -8.79
N HIS A 69 7.71 -4.01 -9.21
CA HIS A 69 6.74 -3.34 -8.37
C HIS A 69 6.30 -4.23 -7.21
N TRP A 70 5.80 -3.62 -6.14
CA TRP A 70 5.36 -4.33 -4.94
C TRP A 70 4.35 -5.44 -5.24
N ASP A 71 3.50 -5.31 -6.25
CA ASP A 71 2.52 -6.34 -6.63
C ASP A 71 3.21 -7.61 -7.15
N GLN A 72 4.24 -7.44 -7.98
CA GLN A 72 5.04 -8.55 -8.51
C GLN A 72 5.90 -9.19 -7.43
N ILE A 73 6.43 -8.40 -6.51
CA ILE A 73 7.18 -8.91 -5.37
C ILE A 73 6.25 -9.75 -4.50
N ILE A 74 5.10 -9.22 -4.10
CA ILE A 74 4.13 -9.95 -3.27
C ILE A 74 3.68 -11.24 -3.96
N LEU A 75 3.34 -11.18 -5.25
CA LEU A 75 2.93 -12.35 -6.03
C LEU A 75 4.01 -13.46 -6.03
N ALA A 76 5.28 -13.09 -6.13
CA ALA A 76 6.39 -14.06 -6.14
C ALA A 76 6.54 -14.83 -4.81
N TYR A 77 6.03 -14.27 -3.70
CA TYR A 77 6.02 -14.91 -2.38
C TYR A 77 4.64 -15.44 -1.98
N SER A 78 3.67 -15.45 -2.91
CA SER A 78 2.30 -15.91 -2.68
C SER A 78 2.01 -17.20 -3.43
N GLN A 79 1.02 -17.97 -2.97
CA GLN A 79 0.60 -19.22 -3.62
C GLN A 79 -0.10 -18.97 -4.95
N ASP A 80 -0.95 -17.94 -5.01
CA ASP A 80 -1.71 -17.53 -6.18
C ASP A 80 -2.10 -16.04 -6.08
N GLU A 81 -2.89 -15.55 -7.04
CA GLU A 81 -3.37 -14.16 -7.08
C GLU A 81 -4.28 -13.80 -5.89
N GLN A 82 -5.07 -14.76 -5.38
CA GLN A 82 -5.95 -14.51 -4.25
C GLN A 82 -5.14 -14.38 -2.96
N ASP A 83 -4.21 -15.30 -2.72
CA ASP A 83 -3.27 -15.21 -1.62
C ASP A 83 -2.46 -13.91 -1.71
N ALA A 84 -2.00 -13.51 -2.91
CA ALA A 84 -1.26 -12.25 -3.09
C ALA A 84 -2.08 -11.01 -2.68
N VAL A 85 -3.38 -10.98 -2.99
CA VAL A 85 -4.27 -9.90 -2.56
C VAL A 85 -4.41 -9.87 -1.03
N GLU A 86 -4.54 -11.02 -0.38
CA GLU A 86 -4.60 -11.10 1.08
C GLU A 86 -3.26 -10.68 1.72
N GLN A 87 -2.13 -11.16 1.18
CA GLN A 87 -0.80 -10.78 1.62
C GLN A 87 -0.57 -9.27 1.52
N PHE A 88 -1.09 -8.62 0.47
CA PHE A 88 -1.03 -7.16 0.38
C PHE A 88 -1.67 -6.48 1.58
N PHE A 89 -2.85 -6.90 2.02
CA PHE A 89 -3.51 -6.26 3.16
C PHE A 89 -2.74 -6.50 4.45
N VAL A 90 -2.23 -7.71 4.68
CA VAL A 90 -1.36 -8.01 5.84
C VAL A 90 -0.14 -7.08 5.85
N LEU A 91 0.57 -7.00 4.73
CA LEU A 91 1.77 -6.17 4.56
C LEU A 91 1.46 -4.67 4.69
N PHE A 92 0.32 -4.23 4.15
CA PHE A 92 -0.14 -2.86 4.25
C PHE A 92 -0.44 -2.45 5.70
N TYR A 93 -1.09 -3.30 6.48
CA TYR A 93 -1.33 -3.03 7.90
C TYR A 93 -0.05 -3.03 8.72
N GLU A 94 0.87 -3.97 8.44
CA GLU A 94 2.20 -3.97 9.06
C GLU A 94 2.97 -2.68 8.73
N PHE A 95 2.96 -2.26 7.47
CA PHE A 95 3.54 -1.01 6.99
C PHE A 95 2.97 0.21 7.72
N ILE A 96 1.64 0.33 7.82
CA ILE A 96 1.02 1.45 8.56
C ILE A 96 1.43 1.45 10.03
N ASN A 97 1.48 0.28 10.67
CA ASN A 97 1.82 0.18 12.09
C ASN A 97 3.27 0.58 12.36
N THR A 98 4.20 0.21 11.47
CA THR A 98 5.61 0.64 11.58
C THR A 98 5.74 2.16 11.43
N HIS A 99 4.96 2.77 10.54
CA HIS A 99 5.04 4.22 10.26
C HIS A 99 4.32 5.08 11.32
N LYS A 100 3.24 4.57 11.93
CA LYS A 100 2.59 5.20 13.10
C LYS A 100 3.51 5.22 14.33
N TYR A 101 4.33 4.17 14.49
CA TYR A 101 5.23 4.05 15.64
C TYR A 101 6.46 4.96 15.52
N SER A 102 6.93 5.26 14.31
CA SER A 102 8.03 6.21 14.07
C SER A 102 7.68 7.66 14.42
N ASP A 103 6.43 8.10 14.20
CA ASP A 103 5.97 9.43 14.63
C ASP A 103 5.92 9.56 16.17
N THR A 104 5.64 8.46 16.87
CA THR A 104 5.52 8.46 18.34
C THR A 104 6.90 8.49 19.03
N LYS A 105 7.94 7.93 18.42
CA LYS A 105 9.29 7.92 19.01
C LYS A 105 10.00 9.29 18.95
N GLN A 106 9.73 10.11 17.94
CA GLN A 106 10.36 11.44 17.83
C GLN A 106 9.90 12.43 18.92
N LEU A 107 8.71 12.22 19.51
CA LEU A 107 8.23 13.00 20.66
C LEU A 107 8.91 12.64 21.99
N THR A 108 9.53 11.46 22.10
CA THR A 108 10.18 11.01 23.36
C THR A 108 11.69 11.23 23.42
N SER A 109 12.33 11.62 22.32
CA SER A 109 13.78 11.84 22.24
C SER A 109 14.22 13.30 22.35
N SER A 110 13.30 14.26 22.55
CA SER A 110 13.61 15.69 22.70
C SER A 110 13.57 16.17 24.16
N HIS A 111 13.89 15.31 25.13
CA HIS A 111 14.13 15.70 26.53
C HIS A 111 15.38 14.98 27.05
N ARG A 112 16.56 15.45 26.63
CA ARG A 112 17.81 15.33 27.39
C ARG A 112 18.76 16.46 27.02
#